data_AF-A0A418JG60-F1
#
_entry.id   AF-A0A418JG60-F1
#
_cell.length_a   1.000
_cell.length_b   1.000
_cell.length_c   1.000
_cell.angle_alpha   90.00
_cell.angle_beta   90.00
_cell.angle_gamma   90.00
#
_symmetry.space_group_name_H-M   'P 1'
#
loop_
_entity.id
_entity.type
_entity.pdbx_description
1 polymer ?
#
loop_
_entity_poly.entity_id
_entity_poly.type
_entity_poly.pdbx_seq_one_letter_code
_entity_poly.pdbx_strand_id
1 'polypeptide(L)'
;MLMTEYCINLFKTLLESGGFMKLAKHLLIILGVMVSMSLLSSCGMSTREKIESGLKEPLSVYPTKNLEDFYDKEGYRDSNFSKDDKGVWSIYTEISKLNKEGLLRMEGVMLYIDRNTRTSEGYYFVYNESKDQRKNYKKQYPLIMKNNQ
;
A
#
# COMPACT_ATOMS: atom_id res chain seq x y z
N MET A 1 9.78 48.49 -54.42
CA MET A 1 10.51 47.50 -55.24
C MET A 1 11.87 47.14 -54.62
N LEU A 2 12.69 48.12 -54.24
CA LEU A 2 14.05 47.90 -53.66
C LEU A 2 14.09 47.22 -52.27
N MET A 3 13.14 47.53 -51.38
CA MET A 3 13.10 46.91 -50.03
C MET A 3 12.77 45.41 -50.08
N THR A 4 11.95 44.99 -51.04
CA THR A 4 11.52 43.60 -51.19
C THR A 4 12.66 42.72 -51.70
N GLU A 5 13.46 43.23 -52.65
CA GLU A 5 14.65 42.53 -53.16
C GLU A 5 15.75 42.41 -52.10
N TYR A 6 15.92 43.43 -51.23
CA TYR A 6 16.91 43.38 -50.15
C TYR A 6 16.59 42.30 -49.12
N CYS A 7 15.32 42.18 -48.71
CA CYS A 7 14.89 41.14 -47.79
C CYS A 7 15.02 39.73 -48.40
N ILE A 8 14.71 39.56 -49.68
CA ILE A 8 14.84 38.27 -50.37
C ILE A 8 16.32 37.88 -50.53
N ASN A 9 17.19 38.82 -50.89
CA ASN A 9 18.63 38.58 -50.99
C ASN A 9 19.23 38.29 -49.62
N LEU A 10 18.88 39.06 -48.58
CA LEU A 10 19.32 38.81 -47.21
C LEU A 10 18.90 37.40 -46.75
N PHE A 11 17.67 36.98 -47.06
CA PHE A 11 17.17 35.64 -46.75
C PHE A 11 17.90 34.54 -47.53
N LYS A 12 18.18 34.74 -48.83
CA LYS A 12 19.01 33.81 -49.63
C LYS A 12 20.43 33.70 -49.08
N THR A 13 21.09 34.81 -48.75
CA THR A 13 22.44 34.81 -48.17
C THR A 13 22.47 34.13 -46.80
N LEU A 14 21.42 34.29 -45.99
CA LEU A 14 21.24 33.58 -44.72
C LEU A 14 21.01 32.08 -44.90
N LEU A 15 20.30 31.67 -45.96
CA LEU A 15 20.08 30.27 -46.34
C LEU A 15 21.38 29.60 -46.81
N GLU A 16 22.18 30.32 -47.61
CA GLU A 16 23.45 29.84 -48.17
C GLU A 16 24.61 29.86 -47.15
N SER A 17 24.61 30.76 -46.17
CA SER A 17 25.69 30.90 -45.16
C SER A 17 25.77 29.74 -44.14
N GLY A 18 24.86 28.75 -44.21
CA GLY A 18 24.83 27.61 -43.28
C GLY A 18 24.49 27.97 -41.82
N GLY A 19 24.29 29.26 -41.51
CA GLY A 19 23.93 29.76 -40.18
C GLY A 19 22.57 29.24 -39.72
N PHE A 20 21.59 29.17 -40.62
CA PHE A 20 20.29 28.56 -40.35
C PHE A 20 20.40 27.06 -40.00
N MET A 21 21.27 26.32 -40.70
CA MET A 21 21.52 24.90 -40.40
C MET A 21 22.27 24.71 -39.07
N LYS A 22 23.18 25.61 -38.70
CA LYS A 22 23.82 25.59 -37.37
C LYS A 22 22.80 25.84 -36.26
N LEU A 23 21.91 26.82 -36.43
CA LEU A 23 20.83 27.11 -35.48
C LEU A 23 19.84 25.96 -35.36
N ALA A 24 19.39 25.38 -36.48
CA ALA A 24 18.50 24.22 -36.50
C ALA A 24 19.12 22.99 -35.83
N LYS A 25 20.42 22.74 -36.05
CA LYS A 25 21.17 21.67 -35.37
C LYS A 25 21.23 21.88 -33.85
N HIS A 26 21.50 23.11 -33.39
CA HIS A 26 21.48 23.42 -31.96
C HIS A 26 20.08 23.25 -31.36
N LEU A 27 19.03 23.66 -32.07
CA LEU A 27 17.64 23.49 -31.62
C LEU A 27 17.25 22.01 -31.49
N LEU A 28 17.65 21.18 -32.46
CA LEU A 28 17.43 19.73 -32.45
C LEU A 28 18.18 19.05 -31.29
N ILE A 29 19.41 19.49 -31.00
CA ILE A 29 20.19 18.98 -29.86
C ILE A 29 19.52 19.37 -28.54
N ILE A 30 19.06 20.62 -28.39
CA ILE A 30 18.36 21.09 -27.18
C ILE A 30 17.07 20.29 -26.97
N LEU A 31 16.28 20.08 -28.02
CA LEU A 31 15.05 19.27 -27.94
C LEU A 31 15.38 17.82 -27.53
N GLY A 32 16.44 17.24 -28.10
CA GLY A 32 16.91 15.90 -27.75
C GLY A 32 17.35 15.79 -26.29
N VAL A 33 18.04 16.81 -25.75
CA VAL A 33 18.46 16.86 -24.34
C VAL A 33 17.26 17.04 -23.40
N MET A 34 16.24 17.81 -23.78
CA MET A 34 15.01 17.96 -22.99
C MET A 34 14.21 16.65 -22.92
N VAL A 35 14.14 15.92 -24.03
CA VAL A 35 13.51 14.59 -24.10
C VAL A 35 14.32 13.55 -23.31
N SER A 36 15.66 13.59 -23.35
CA SER A 36 16.47 12.67 -22.57
C SER A 36 16.39 12.93 -21.06
N MET A 37 16.29 14.20 -20.65
CA MET A 37 16.18 14.56 -19.22
C MET A 37 14.84 14.14 -18.60
N SER A 38 13.76 14.11 -19.39
CA SER A 38 12.44 13.60 -18.97
C SER A 38 12.35 12.07 -18.89
N LEU A 39 13.27 11.34 -19.54
CA LEU A 39 13.38 9.88 -19.40
C LEU A 39 14.20 9.46 -18.16
N LEU A 40 15.05 10.36 -17.63
CA LEU A 40 15.87 10.11 -16.44
C LEU A 40 15.15 10.45 -15.12
N SER A 41 13.98 11.09 -15.18
CA SER A 41 13.12 11.32 -14.00
C SER A 41 12.34 10.06 -13.58
N SER A 42 12.94 8.87 -13.69
CA SER A 42 12.51 7.70 -12.92
C SER A 42 13.05 7.86 -11.51
N CYS A 43 12.38 8.71 -10.74
CA CYS A 43 12.65 8.87 -9.31
C CYS A 43 12.35 7.53 -8.64
N GLY A 44 13.40 6.77 -8.32
CA GLY A 44 13.28 5.53 -7.59
C GLY A 44 12.66 5.82 -6.23
N MET A 45 11.40 5.39 -6.04
CA MET A 45 10.74 5.45 -4.74
C MET A 45 11.67 4.89 -3.67
N SER A 46 11.91 5.71 -2.64
CA SER A 46 12.71 5.32 -1.49
C SER A 46 12.06 4.13 -0.78
N THR A 47 12.86 3.36 -0.03
CA THR A 47 12.35 2.25 0.80
C THR A 47 11.23 2.69 1.73
N ARG A 48 11.32 3.92 2.27
CA ARG A 48 10.30 4.52 3.12
C ARG A 48 8.97 4.71 2.39
N GLU A 49 8.99 5.30 1.20
CA GLU A 49 7.76 5.53 0.41
C GLU A 49 7.11 4.21 0.01
N LYS A 50 7.90 3.17 -0.28
CA LYS A 50 7.37 1.82 -0.53
C LYS A 50 6.65 1.27 0.70
N ILE A 51 7.25 1.36 1.89
CA ILE A 51 6.62 0.93 3.14
C ILE A 51 5.33 1.71 3.41
N GLU A 52 5.38 3.04 3.32
CA GLU A 52 4.21 3.89 3.54
C GLU A 52 3.08 3.56 2.55
N SER A 53 3.40 3.35 1.27
CA SER A 53 2.41 2.92 0.28
C SER A 53 1.82 1.54 0.58
N GLY A 54 2.65 0.60 1.04
CA GLY A 54 2.24 -0.77 1.36
C GLY A 54 1.36 -0.86 2.61
N LEU A 55 1.44 0.12 3.51
CA LEU A 55 0.64 0.19 4.73
C LEU A 55 -0.74 0.84 4.52
N LYS A 56 -0.95 1.62 3.45
CA LYS A 56 -2.24 2.28 3.19
C LYS A 56 -3.39 1.29 3.07
N GLU A 57 -3.19 0.22 2.31
CA GLU A 57 -4.24 -0.77 2.06
C GLU A 57 -4.61 -1.56 3.33
N PRO A 58 -3.66 -2.17 4.09
CA PRO A 58 -3.98 -2.84 5.36
C PRO A 58 -4.62 -1.92 6.40
N LEU A 59 -4.20 -0.64 6.46
CA LEU A 59 -4.74 0.31 7.43
C LEU A 59 -6.11 0.88 7.04
N SER A 60 -6.50 0.81 5.77
CA SER A 60 -7.81 1.29 5.28
C SER A 60 -9.00 0.56 5.91
N VAL A 61 -8.77 -0.63 6.46
CA VAL A 61 -9.77 -1.45 7.16
C VAL A 61 -10.21 -0.79 8.48
N TYR A 62 -9.39 0.10 9.05
CA TYR A 62 -9.71 0.79 10.29
C TYR A 62 -10.36 2.17 10.06
N PRO A 63 -11.42 2.53 10.81
CA PRO A 63 -12.21 1.67 11.70
C PRO A 63 -13.30 0.90 10.93
N THR A 64 -13.46 -0.39 11.21
CA THR A 64 -14.66 -1.16 10.84
C THR A 64 -15.52 -1.34 12.09
N LYS A 65 -16.61 -0.57 12.20
CA LYS A 65 -17.47 -0.54 13.40
C LYS A 65 -18.43 -1.72 13.50
N ASN A 66 -18.90 -2.19 12.35
CA ASN A 66 -19.76 -3.37 12.26
C ASN A 66 -18.92 -4.54 11.75
N LEU A 67 -18.72 -5.56 12.59
CA LEU A 67 -17.93 -6.73 12.25
C LEU A 67 -18.61 -7.59 11.16
N GLU A 68 -19.92 -7.47 10.95
CA GLU A 68 -20.59 -8.17 9.84
C GLU A 68 -20.17 -7.64 8.47
N ASP A 69 -19.66 -6.41 8.39
CA ASP A 69 -19.13 -5.85 7.14
C ASP A 69 -17.97 -6.70 6.58
N PHE A 70 -17.28 -7.48 7.43
CA PHE A 70 -16.21 -8.39 7.01
C PHE A 70 -16.70 -9.58 6.18
N TYR A 71 -17.98 -9.95 6.23
CA TYR A 71 -18.51 -10.98 5.33
C TYR A 71 -18.38 -10.57 3.86
N ASP A 72 -18.53 -9.27 3.59
CA ASP A 72 -18.58 -8.72 2.24
C ASP A 72 -17.24 -8.06 1.82
N LYS A 73 -16.33 -7.80 2.76
CA LYS A 73 -14.97 -7.30 2.47
C LYS A 73 -14.06 -8.41 1.94
N GLU A 74 -13.47 -8.19 0.77
CA GLU A 74 -12.43 -9.05 0.21
C GLU A 74 -11.04 -8.52 0.54
N GLY A 75 -10.15 -9.42 0.97
CA GLY A 75 -8.74 -9.12 1.22
C GLY A 75 -7.85 -9.53 0.06
N TYR A 76 -6.53 -9.42 0.26
CA TYR A 76 -5.55 -9.95 -0.70
C TYR A 76 -5.69 -11.47 -0.86
N ARG A 77 -5.57 -11.95 -2.11
CA ARG A 77 -5.66 -13.36 -2.48
C ARG A 77 -4.42 -13.76 -3.26
N ASP A 78 -3.81 -14.87 -2.85
CA ASP A 78 -2.70 -15.51 -3.57
C ASP A 78 -3.13 -16.85 -4.18
N SER A 79 -2.17 -17.59 -4.73
CA SER A 79 -2.40 -18.89 -5.37
C SER A 79 -2.79 -20.02 -4.41
N ASN A 80 -2.73 -19.81 -3.10
CA ASN A 80 -3.11 -20.82 -2.10
C ASN A 80 -4.62 -20.86 -1.87
N PHE A 81 -5.36 -19.84 -2.32
CA PHE A 81 -6.81 -19.83 -2.25
C PHE A 81 -7.42 -20.63 -3.40
N SER A 82 -8.38 -21.50 -3.07
CA SER A 82 -9.21 -22.13 -4.10
C SER A 82 -10.13 -21.10 -4.76
N LYS A 83 -10.59 -21.38 -5.98
CA LYS A 83 -11.43 -20.46 -6.76
C LYS A 83 -12.72 -20.07 -6.02
N ASP A 84 -13.34 -21.01 -5.33
CA ASP A 84 -14.63 -20.83 -4.66
C ASP A 84 -14.49 -20.46 -3.18
N ASP A 85 -13.28 -20.52 -2.62
CA ASP A 85 -13.00 -20.10 -1.25
C ASP A 85 -12.95 -18.57 -1.17
N LYS A 86 -13.93 -17.97 -0.50
CA LYS A 86 -14.02 -16.52 -0.25
C LYS A 86 -13.08 -16.06 0.87
N GLY A 87 -12.49 -16.98 1.62
CA GLY A 87 -11.56 -16.70 2.71
C GLY A 87 -12.23 -16.39 4.05
N VAL A 88 -11.40 -16.37 5.09
CA VAL A 88 -11.79 -16.14 6.48
C VAL A 88 -11.00 -14.96 7.03
N TRP A 89 -11.70 -13.96 7.58
CA TRP A 89 -11.04 -12.89 8.34
C TRP A 89 -10.75 -13.38 9.75
N SER A 90 -9.50 -13.26 10.20
CA SER A 90 -9.11 -13.53 11.59
C SER A 90 -8.86 -12.21 12.30
N ILE A 91 -9.73 -11.86 13.24
CA ILE A 91 -9.58 -10.66 14.08
C ILE A 91 -8.97 -11.08 15.41
N TYR A 92 -7.75 -10.61 15.65
CA TYR A 92 -7.03 -10.79 16.90
C TYR A 92 -6.93 -9.47 17.64
N THR A 93 -7.35 -9.47 18.89
CA THR A 93 -7.12 -8.35 19.80
C THR A 93 -6.59 -8.88 21.11
N GLU A 94 -5.63 -8.19 21.69
CA GLU A 94 -5.03 -8.58 22.95
C GLU A 94 -4.53 -7.35 23.69
N ILE A 95 -4.75 -7.35 25.01
CA ILE A 95 -4.11 -6.44 25.94
C ILE A 95 -3.21 -7.27 26.85
N SER A 96 -1.95 -6.84 26.92
CA SER A 96 -0.89 -7.43 27.73
C SER A 96 -0.49 -6.51 28.87
N LYS A 97 -0.43 -7.02 30.10
CA LYS A 97 -0.06 -6.30 31.33
C LYS A 97 1.00 -7.07 32.10
N LEU A 98 2.19 -6.48 32.23
CA LEU A 98 3.29 -7.04 33.03
C LEU A 98 3.25 -6.45 34.45
N ASN A 99 3.26 -7.30 35.47
CA ASN A 99 3.36 -6.85 36.87
C ASN A 99 4.83 -6.80 37.35
N LYS A 100 5.05 -6.20 38.53
CA LYS A 100 6.40 -6.07 39.14
C LYS A 100 7.07 -7.43 39.47
N GLU A 101 6.28 -8.48 39.61
CA GLU A 101 6.75 -9.84 39.91
C GLU A 101 7.13 -10.62 38.63
N GLY A 102 7.03 -9.99 37.45
CA GLY A 102 7.33 -10.61 36.16
C GLY A 102 6.24 -11.57 35.67
N LEU A 103 5.01 -11.43 36.17
CA LEU A 103 3.82 -12.10 35.64
C LEU A 103 3.21 -11.24 34.53
N LEU A 104 3.22 -11.76 33.31
CA LEU A 104 2.53 -11.19 32.16
C LEU A 104 1.10 -11.74 32.14
N ARG A 105 0.11 -10.86 32.18
CA ARG A 105 -1.31 -11.19 32.03
C ARG A 105 -1.81 -10.67 30.70
N MET A 106 -2.41 -11.54 29.92
CA MET A 106 -2.88 -11.30 28.57
C MET A 106 -4.36 -11.63 28.52
N GLU A 107 -5.16 -10.73 27.96
CA GLU A 107 -6.58 -10.98 27.71
C GLU A 107 -6.98 -10.44 26.35
N GLY A 108 -7.85 -11.14 25.65
CA GLY A 108 -8.13 -10.81 24.27
C GLY A 108 -9.20 -11.67 23.63
N VAL A 109 -9.46 -11.39 22.35
CA VAL A 109 -10.42 -12.10 21.52
C VAL A 109 -9.73 -12.57 20.24
N MET A 110 -9.97 -13.83 19.88
CA MET A 110 -9.78 -14.35 18.54
C MET A 110 -11.17 -14.57 17.93
N LEU A 111 -11.47 -13.93 16.80
CA LEU A 111 -12.72 -14.09 16.07
C LEU A 111 -12.42 -14.46 14.62
N TYR A 112 -13.00 -15.56 14.16
CA TYR A 112 -12.96 -15.99 12.77
C TYR A 112 -14.28 -15.63 12.10
N ILE A 113 -14.24 -14.80 11.06
CA ILE A 113 -15.40 -14.39 10.28
C ILE A 113 -15.30 -15.08 8.92
N ASP A 114 -16.08 -16.14 8.75
CA ASP A 114 -16.05 -16.97 7.55
C ASP A 114 -17.00 -16.39 6.49
N ARG A 115 -16.42 -15.94 5.36
CA ARG A 115 -17.18 -15.37 4.24
C ARG A 115 -17.91 -16.43 3.42
N ASN A 116 -17.50 -17.69 3.51
CA ASN A 116 -18.11 -18.81 2.80
C ASN A 116 -19.46 -19.19 3.43
N THR A 117 -19.47 -19.39 4.75
CA THR A 117 -20.65 -19.80 5.51
C THR A 117 -21.46 -18.62 6.06
N ARG A 118 -20.88 -17.42 6.07
CA ARG A 118 -21.41 -16.23 6.76
C ARG A 118 -21.66 -16.49 8.25
N THR A 119 -20.77 -17.25 8.89
CA THR A 119 -20.76 -17.49 10.34
C THR A 119 -19.52 -16.91 10.97
N SER A 120 -19.63 -16.51 12.24
CA SER A 120 -18.52 -15.97 12.99
C SER A 120 -18.39 -16.64 14.35
N GLU A 121 -17.25 -17.27 14.58
CA GLU A 121 -16.97 -18.05 15.78
C GLU A 121 -15.57 -17.74 16.29
N GLY A 122 -15.35 -17.92 17.59
CA GLY A 122 -14.08 -17.57 18.19
C GLY A 122 -14.02 -17.90 19.65
N TYR A 123 -13.08 -17.25 20.34
CA TYR A 123 -12.96 -17.36 21.78
C TYR A 123 -12.41 -16.07 22.39
N TYR A 124 -12.94 -15.71 23.55
CA TYR A 124 -12.24 -14.84 24.48
C TYR A 124 -11.22 -15.68 25.25
N PHE A 125 -10.02 -15.15 25.45
CA PHE A 125 -8.96 -15.84 26.18
C PHE A 125 -8.40 -14.99 27.31
N VAL A 126 -8.01 -15.68 28.37
CA VAL A 126 -7.18 -15.14 29.45
C VAL A 126 -5.99 -16.06 29.60
N TYR A 127 -4.79 -15.49 29.53
CA TYR A 127 -3.54 -16.21 29.62
C TYR A 127 -2.58 -15.47 30.54
N ASN A 128 -1.86 -16.20 31.37
CA ASN A 128 -0.77 -15.66 32.16
C ASN A 128 0.52 -16.42 31.87
N GLU A 129 1.62 -15.66 31.80
CA GLU A 129 2.98 -16.17 31.63
C GLU A 129 3.90 -15.65 32.73
N SER A 130 4.70 -16.55 33.31
CA SER A 130 5.69 -16.27 34.32
C SER A 130 6.89 -17.20 34.15
N LYS A 131 8.02 -16.81 34.75
CA LYS A 131 9.19 -17.69 34.88
C LYS A 131 8.89 -18.94 35.72
N ASP A 132 8.03 -18.80 36.74
CA ASP A 132 7.52 -19.95 37.48
C ASP A 132 6.34 -20.55 36.73
N GLN A 133 6.58 -21.62 35.96
CA GLN A 133 5.57 -22.26 35.11
C GLN A 133 4.32 -22.71 35.87
N ARG A 134 4.41 -22.94 37.19
CA ARG A 134 3.25 -23.28 38.03
C ARG A 134 2.24 -22.14 38.13
N LYS A 135 2.65 -20.91 37.81
CA LYS A 135 1.80 -19.71 37.77
C LYS A 135 1.20 -19.46 36.38
N ASN A 136 1.61 -20.24 35.36
CA ASN A 136 1.06 -20.10 34.01
C ASN A 136 -0.33 -20.74 33.98
N TYR A 137 -1.27 -20.06 33.36
CA TYR A 137 -2.58 -20.62 33.08
C TYR A 137 -3.13 -20.07 31.78
N LYS A 138 -4.00 -20.86 31.14
CA LYS A 138 -4.76 -20.45 29.96
C LYS A 138 -6.21 -20.85 30.16
N LYS A 139 -7.12 -19.93 29.92
CA LYS A 139 -8.57 -20.19 29.82
C LYS A 139 -9.09 -19.62 28.52
N GLN A 140 -9.98 -20.36 27.88
CA GLN A 140 -10.67 -19.95 26.67
C GLN A 140 -12.17 -20.10 26.89
N TYR A 141 -12.92 -19.13 26.40
CA TYR A 141 -14.37 -19.08 26.47
C TYR A 141 -14.88 -18.94 25.03
N PRO A 142 -15.49 -20.00 24.46
CA PRO A 142 -16.04 -19.95 23.12
C PRO A 142 -17.06 -18.81 22.99
N LEU A 143 -17.05 -18.14 21.85
CA LEU A 143 -18.02 -17.11 21.51
C LEU A 143 -18.47 -17.24 20.05
N ILE A 144 -19.65 -16.73 19.77
CA ILE A 144 -20.26 -16.63 18.44
C ILE A 144 -20.69 -15.19 18.27
N MET A 145 -20.36 -14.58 17.13
CA MET A 145 -20.80 -13.22 16.82
C MET A 145 -22.07 -13.25 15.97
N LYS A 146 -23.09 -12.49 16.37
CA LYS A 146 -24.36 -12.32 15.63
C LYS A 146 -24.85 -10.88 15.74
N ASN A 147 -25.24 -10.27 14.63
CA ASN A 147 -25.75 -8.89 14.61
C ASN A 147 -24.76 -7.91 15.28
N ASN A 148 -23.45 -8.10 15.00
CA ASN A 148 -22.37 -7.31 15.58
C ASN A 148 -22.23 -7.41 17.13
N GLN A 149 -22.64 -8.53 17.73
CA GLN A 149 -22.55 -8.79 19.17
C GLN A 149 -21.96 -10.16 19.46
#